data_AF-A0A1Y2FAX4-F1
#
_entry.id   AF-A0A1Y2FAX4-F1
#
_cell.length_a   1.000
_cell.length_b   1.000
_cell.length_c   1.000
_cell.angle_alpha   90.00
_cell.angle_beta   90.00
_cell.angle_gamma   90.00
#
_symmetry.space_group_name_H-M   'P 1'
#
loop_
_entity.id
_entity.type
_entity.pdbx_description
1 polymer ?
#
loop_
_entity_poly.entity_id
_entity_poly.type
_entity_poly.pdbx_seq_one_letter_code
_entity_poly.pdbx_strand_id
1 'polypeptide(L)'
;KVKKEKKSDAEDNYESRLSALNEISKPLASKKLNKKLLKTVRKASKAKDIKRGVKEVVKGLRKGNKGLVIIAGDISPIDVITHVPILCEESDVPYCYVPSKEDLGTAGSTKRPTSCVMIVKNKDAEYKDLYEECVSEV
;
A
#
# COMPACT_ATOMS: atom_id res chain seq x y z
N LYS A 1 17.07 12.00 31.03
CA LYS A 1 17.45 10.59 30.73
C LYS A 1 16.26 9.92 30.03
N VAL A 2 16.28 9.86 28.70
CA VAL A 2 15.20 9.31 27.86
C VAL A 2 15.37 7.79 27.78
N LYS A 3 14.41 7.03 28.31
CA LYS A 3 14.40 5.56 28.25
C LYS A 3 14.01 5.09 26.84
N LYS A 4 14.94 4.42 26.18
CA LYS A 4 14.70 3.34 25.20
C LYS A 4 13.84 2.25 25.83
N GLU A 5 12.92 1.66 25.05
CA GLU A 5 12.37 0.28 25.10
C GLU A 5 11.18 0.26 24.10
N LYS A 6 10.88 -0.72 23.23
CA LYS A 6 11.43 -2.04 22.87
C LYS A 6 11.03 -2.36 21.41
N LYS A 7 11.92 -3.06 20.71
CA LYS A 7 11.73 -3.75 19.42
C LYS A 7 11.20 -5.16 19.76
N SER A 8 9.93 -5.43 19.53
CA SER A 8 9.30 -6.76 19.54
C SER A 8 7.90 -6.60 18.94
N ASP A 9 7.25 -7.67 18.48
CA ASP A 9 5.83 -7.74 18.06
C ASP A 9 5.50 -7.49 16.58
N ALA A 10 6.39 -7.87 15.65
CA ALA A 10 6.07 -7.91 14.21
C ALA A 10 5.65 -9.30 13.69
N GLU A 11 5.73 -10.36 14.52
CA GLU A 11 5.53 -11.75 14.07
C GLU A 11 4.21 -12.38 14.55
N ASP A 12 3.70 -12.03 15.73
CA ASP A 12 2.47 -12.63 16.29
C ASP A 12 1.15 -12.03 15.76
N ASN A 13 1.23 -10.98 14.94
CA ASN A 13 0.10 -10.10 14.66
C ASN A 13 -0.28 -10.05 13.16
N TYR A 14 0.21 -11.00 12.36
CA TYR A 14 -0.19 -11.14 10.94
C TYR A 14 -1.43 -12.05 10.80
N GLU A 15 -1.48 -13.15 11.53
CA GLU A 15 -2.57 -14.14 11.44
C GLU A 15 -3.86 -13.66 12.14
N SER A 16 -3.74 -12.95 13.26
CA SER A 16 -4.88 -12.25 13.87
C SER A 16 -5.48 -11.20 12.92
N ARG A 17 -4.64 -10.49 12.17
CA ARG A 17 -5.07 -9.47 11.19
C ARG A 17 -5.68 -10.06 9.93
N LEU A 18 -5.34 -11.31 9.56
CA LEU A 18 -6.02 -12.02 8.47
C LEU A 18 -7.52 -12.20 8.76
N SER A 19 -7.90 -12.40 10.03
CA SER A 19 -9.31 -12.57 10.42
C SER A 19 -10.15 -11.30 10.28
N ALA A 20 -9.51 -10.12 10.29
CA ALA A 20 -10.14 -8.82 10.11
C ALA A 20 -10.11 -8.34 8.65
N LEU A 21 -9.63 -9.17 7.71
CA LEU A 21 -9.62 -8.83 6.31
C LEU A 21 -10.99 -9.03 5.69
N ASN A 22 -11.36 -8.07 4.85
CA ASN A 22 -12.52 -8.21 3.99
C ASN A 22 -12.24 -9.25 2.89
N GLU A 23 -13.26 -9.98 2.49
CA GLU A 23 -13.21 -11.01 1.44
C GLU A 23 -12.73 -10.49 0.07
N ILE A 24 -12.84 -9.17 -0.14
CA ILE A 24 -12.40 -8.44 -1.35
C ILE A 24 -10.86 -8.35 -1.43
N SER A 25 -10.13 -8.73 -0.38
CA SER A 25 -8.67 -8.61 -0.29
C SER A 25 -7.90 -9.65 -1.14
N LYS A 26 -8.32 -9.85 -2.39
CA LYS A 26 -7.68 -10.70 -3.39
C LYS A 26 -7.21 -9.79 -4.53
N PRO A 27 -5.92 -9.74 -4.89
CA PRO A 27 -4.77 -10.54 -4.43
C PRO A 27 -4.10 -10.00 -3.16
N LEU A 28 -3.90 -10.89 -2.16
CA LEU A 28 -3.23 -10.56 -0.91
C LEU A 28 -1.70 -10.72 -1.04
N ALA A 29 -0.95 -9.69 -0.65
CA ALA A 29 0.51 -9.76 -0.60
C ALA A 29 0.99 -10.84 0.39
N SER A 30 1.84 -11.75 -0.09
CA SER A 30 2.54 -12.71 0.78
C SER A 30 3.35 -11.97 1.86
N LYS A 31 3.67 -12.65 2.98
CA LYS A 31 4.48 -12.07 4.08
C LYS A 31 5.80 -11.45 3.56
N LYS A 32 6.40 -12.03 2.52
CA LYS A 32 7.65 -11.54 1.88
C LYS A 32 7.38 -10.29 1.04
N LEU A 33 6.39 -10.34 0.15
CA LEU A 33 6.00 -9.22 -0.71
C LEU A 33 5.54 -8.02 0.11
N ASN A 34 4.77 -8.22 1.18
CA ASN A 34 4.33 -7.13 2.06
C ASN A 34 5.51 -6.35 2.66
N LYS A 35 6.55 -7.04 3.14
CA LYS A 35 7.77 -6.38 3.65
C LYS A 35 8.51 -5.60 2.55
N LYS A 36 8.53 -6.10 1.31
CA LYS A 36 9.10 -5.37 0.16
C LYS A 36 8.27 -4.13 -0.18
N LEU A 37 6.95 -4.28 -0.32
CA LEU A 37 6.00 -3.20 -0.59
C LEU A 37 6.12 -2.06 0.43
N LEU A 38 6.12 -2.37 1.73
CA LEU A 38 6.25 -1.36 2.78
C LEU A 38 7.60 -0.62 2.71
N LYS A 39 8.69 -1.29 2.32
CA LYS A 39 9.99 -0.64 2.09
C LYS A 39 9.94 0.28 0.86
N THR A 40 9.33 -0.18 -0.23
CA THR A 40 9.17 0.59 -1.47
C THR A 40 8.33 1.84 -1.22
N VAL A 41 7.20 1.70 -0.53
CA VAL A 41 6.34 2.84 -0.12
C VAL A 41 7.12 3.84 0.74
N ARG A 42 7.94 3.39 1.69
CA ARG A 42 8.77 4.29 2.52
C ARG A 42 9.79 5.07 1.69
N LYS A 43 10.43 4.44 0.70
CA LYS A 43 11.37 5.12 -0.20
C LYS A 43 10.63 6.12 -1.11
N ALA A 44 9.54 5.69 -1.73
CA ALA A 44 8.71 6.54 -2.58
C ALA A 44 8.10 7.72 -1.81
N SER A 45 7.75 7.53 -0.52
CA SER A 45 7.28 8.58 0.37
C SER A 45 8.32 9.69 0.57
N LYS A 46 9.60 9.32 0.74
CA LYS A 46 10.70 10.28 0.85
C LYS A 46 10.93 11.05 -0.45
N ALA A 47 10.76 10.38 -1.59
CA ALA A 47 10.84 10.98 -2.92
C ALA A 47 9.61 11.83 -3.30
N LYS A 48 8.55 11.84 -2.47
CA LYS A 48 7.26 12.53 -2.72
C LYS A 48 6.49 12.03 -3.95
N ASP A 49 6.79 10.84 -4.44
CA ASP A 49 6.12 10.21 -5.61
C ASP A 49 4.90 9.35 -5.22
N ILE A 50 4.37 9.50 -4.01
CA ILE A 50 3.22 8.75 -3.52
C ILE A 50 1.96 9.62 -3.48
N LYS A 51 0.84 9.03 -3.88
CA LYS A 51 -0.50 9.57 -3.71
C LYS A 51 -1.22 8.78 -2.63
N ARG A 52 -1.83 9.47 -1.68
CA ARG A 52 -2.34 8.86 -0.45
C ARG A 52 -3.84 9.06 -0.36
N GLY A 53 -4.55 8.00 -0.02
CA GLY A 53 -5.99 8.03 0.12
C GLY A 53 -6.74 7.98 -1.20
N VAL A 54 -8.00 7.58 -1.10
CA VAL A 54 -8.87 7.26 -2.24
C VAL A 54 -9.01 8.43 -3.20
N LYS A 55 -9.23 9.65 -2.68
CA LYS A 55 -9.41 10.86 -3.50
C LYS A 55 -8.19 11.16 -4.39
N GLU A 56 -6.97 10.95 -3.88
CA GLU A 56 -5.76 11.20 -4.65
C GLU A 56 -5.46 10.08 -5.65
N VAL A 57 -5.70 8.82 -5.25
CA VAL A 57 -5.55 7.64 -6.12
C VAL A 57 -6.50 7.75 -7.32
N VAL A 58 -7.79 8.02 -7.09
CA VAL A 58 -8.79 8.23 -8.15
C VAL A 58 -8.41 9.40 -9.05
N LYS A 59 -7.92 10.51 -8.49
CA LYS A 59 -7.43 11.65 -9.29
C LYS A 59 -6.19 11.28 -10.11
N GLY A 60 -5.36 10.36 -9.62
CA GLY A 60 -4.21 9.85 -10.35
C GLY A 60 -4.58 8.95 -11.52
N LEU A 61 -5.49 8.01 -11.28
CA LEU A 61 -6.03 7.10 -12.30
C LEU A 61 -6.72 7.90 -13.42
N ARG A 62 -7.59 8.85 -13.07
CA ARG A 62 -8.27 9.73 -14.05
C ARG A 62 -7.33 10.60 -14.89
N LYS A 63 -6.13 10.90 -14.38
CA LYS A 63 -5.10 11.66 -15.11
C LYS A 63 -4.23 10.77 -16.01
N GLY A 64 -4.45 9.45 -16.00
CA GLY A 64 -3.62 8.49 -16.73
C GLY A 64 -2.25 8.25 -16.11
N ASN A 65 -2.07 8.59 -14.82
CA ASN A 65 -0.81 8.25 -14.14
C ASN A 65 -0.75 6.73 -13.97
N LYS A 66 0.27 6.10 -14.54
CA LYS A 66 0.56 4.69 -14.29
C LYS A 66 1.39 4.52 -13.02
N GLY A 67 1.18 3.41 -12.33
CA GLY A 67 1.73 3.19 -11.00
C GLY A 67 1.44 1.81 -10.46
N LEU A 68 1.65 1.65 -9.16
CA LEU A 68 1.23 0.49 -8.38
C LEU A 68 0.30 0.98 -7.29
N VAL A 69 -0.87 0.36 -7.17
CA VAL A 69 -1.85 0.70 -6.13
C VAL A 69 -1.78 -0.34 -5.02
N ILE A 70 -1.65 0.12 -3.79
CA ILE A 70 -1.61 -0.72 -2.59
C ILE A 70 -2.82 -0.36 -1.75
N ILE A 71 -3.65 -1.35 -1.48
CA ILE A 71 -4.92 -1.22 -0.77
C ILE A 71 -4.79 -1.98 0.55
N ALA A 72 -5.30 -1.44 1.65
CA ALA A 72 -5.35 -2.22 2.88
C ALA A 72 -6.61 -3.12 2.94
N GLY A 73 -6.49 -4.33 3.47
CA GLY A 73 -7.61 -5.28 3.55
C GLY A 73 -8.47 -5.13 4.81
N ASP A 74 -8.00 -4.39 5.83
CA ASP A 74 -8.62 -4.19 7.15
C ASP A 74 -9.46 -2.89 7.23
N ILE A 75 -10.00 -2.47 6.09
CA ILE A 75 -10.67 -1.18 5.97
C ILE A 75 -12.15 -1.34 6.21
N SER A 76 -12.66 -0.49 7.09
CA SER A 76 -14.07 -0.30 7.35
C SER A 76 -14.37 1.20 7.21
N PRO A 77 -15.35 1.60 6.39
CA PRO A 77 -16.30 0.80 5.63
C PRO A 77 -15.75 0.30 4.27
N ILE A 78 -16.32 -0.81 3.77
CA ILE A 78 -15.89 -1.46 2.53
C ILE A 78 -16.23 -0.63 1.27
N ASP A 79 -17.28 0.19 1.32
CA ASP A 79 -17.78 1.01 0.22
C ASP A 79 -16.72 1.99 -0.33
N VAL A 80 -15.76 2.36 0.50
CA VAL A 80 -14.68 3.28 0.15
C VAL A 80 -13.63 2.62 -0.77
N ILE A 81 -13.57 1.28 -0.83
CA ILE A 81 -12.57 0.56 -1.63
C ILE A 81 -13.18 -0.09 -2.84
N THR A 82 -14.44 -0.51 -2.80
CA THR A 82 -15.06 -1.31 -3.87
C THR A 82 -14.88 -0.71 -5.27
N HIS A 83 -14.86 0.61 -5.39
CA HIS A 83 -14.66 1.31 -6.66
C HIS A 83 -13.18 1.45 -7.08
N VAL A 84 -12.22 1.28 -6.17
CA VAL A 84 -10.78 1.50 -6.46
C VAL A 84 -10.20 0.40 -7.35
N PRO A 85 -10.36 -0.91 -7.07
CA PRO A 85 -9.90 -1.97 -7.96
C PRO A 85 -10.50 -1.87 -9.37
N ILE A 86 -11.79 -1.57 -9.48
CA ILE A 86 -12.49 -1.40 -10.78
C ILE A 86 -11.80 -0.31 -11.60
N LEU A 87 -11.49 0.84 -10.99
CA LEU A 87 -10.77 1.92 -11.66
C LEU A 87 -9.33 1.55 -12.02
N CYS A 88 -8.69 0.67 -11.23
CA CYS A 88 -7.35 0.17 -11.53
C CYS A 88 -7.36 -0.76 -12.74
N GLU A 89 -8.37 -1.64 -12.85
CA GLU A 89 -8.58 -2.51 -14.01
C GLU A 89 -8.86 -1.70 -15.29
N GLU A 90 -9.76 -0.71 -15.22
CA GLU A 90 -10.04 0.18 -16.37
C GLU A 90 -8.80 0.96 -16.85
N SER A 91 -7.90 1.30 -15.92
CA SER A 91 -6.68 2.06 -16.22
C SER A 91 -5.46 1.19 -16.51
N ASP A 92 -5.60 -0.14 -16.48
CA ASP A 92 -4.51 -1.12 -16.59
C ASP A 92 -3.36 -0.83 -15.61
N VAL A 93 -3.72 -0.65 -14.34
CA VAL A 93 -2.80 -0.35 -13.23
C VAL A 93 -2.78 -1.52 -12.25
N PRO A 94 -1.61 -2.14 -11.99
CA PRO A 94 -1.51 -3.25 -11.04
C PRO A 94 -1.86 -2.79 -9.62
N TYR A 95 -2.56 -3.65 -8.89
CA TYR A 95 -2.96 -3.39 -7.50
C TYR A 95 -2.75 -4.59 -6.60
N CYS A 96 -2.45 -4.33 -5.32
CA CYS A 96 -2.19 -5.38 -4.33
C CYS A 96 -2.83 -5.05 -2.97
N TYR A 97 -3.26 -6.07 -2.23
CA TYR A 97 -3.77 -5.91 -0.88
C TYR A 97 -2.72 -6.18 0.19
N VAL A 98 -2.67 -5.31 1.20
CA VAL A 98 -1.85 -5.42 2.40
C VAL A 98 -2.77 -5.59 3.61
N PRO A 99 -2.45 -6.45 4.59
CA PRO A 99 -3.38 -6.76 5.68
C PRO A 99 -3.60 -5.64 6.72
N SER A 100 -2.84 -4.55 6.66
CA SER A 100 -2.79 -3.53 7.72
C SER A 100 -2.71 -2.11 7.15
N LYS A 101 -3.74 -1.30 7.41
CA LYS A 101 -3.79 0.12 7.06
C LYS A 101 -2.87 0.99 7.92
N GLU A 102 -2.53 0.52 9.12
CA GLU A 102 -1.62 1.22 10.05
C GLU A 102 -0.19 1.16 9.56
N ASP A 103 0.24 -0.03 9.11
CA ASP A 103 1.58 -0.22 8.53
C ASP A 103 1.71 0.57 7.23
N LEU A 104 0.66 0.59 6.41
CA LEU A 104 0.62 1.37 5.18
C LEU A 104 0.68 2.87 5.45
N GLY A 105 -0.06 3.38 6.45
CA GLY A 105 0.00 4.78 6.87
C GLY A 105 1.39 5.17 7.38
N THR A 106 1.99 4.32 8.22
CA THR A 106 3.35 4.51 8.74
C THR A 106 4.37 4.50 7.60
N ALA A 107 4.21 3.62 6.61
CA ALA A 107 5.08 3.57 5.43
C ALA A 107 4.92 4.80 4.53
N GLY A 108 3.69 5.32 4.41
CA GLY A 108 3.36 6.55 3.69
C GLY A 108 3.74 7.84 4.42
N SER A 109 4.54 7.77 5.51
CA SER A 109 4.95 8.90 6.34
C SER A 109 3.77 9.75 6.84
N THR A 110 2.65 9.13 7.18
CA THR A 110 1.50 9.81 7.77
C THR A 110 1.18 9.25 9.15
N LYS A 111 0.68 10.13 10.03
CA LYS A 111 0.27 9.79 11.39
C LYS A 111 -1.11 9.13 11.45
N ARG A 112 -1.87 9.16 10.33
CA ARG A 112 -3.21 8.58 10.22
C ARG A 112 -3.17 7.29 9.39
N PRO A 113 -3.97 6.27 9.76
CA PRO A 113 -4.11 5.06 8.94
C PRO A 113 -4.56 5.45 7.52
N THR A 114 -3.98 4.80 6.51
CA THR A 114 -4.25 5.13 5.11
C THR A 114 -4.90 3.95 4.42
N SER A 115 -6.01 4.22 3.75
CA SER A 115 -6.80 3.20 3.08
C SER A 115 -6.14 2.66 1.80
N CYS A 116 -5.70 3.58 0.93
CA CYS A 116 -5.08 3.24 -0.33
C CYS A 116 -3.86 4.14 -0.54
N VAL A 117 -2.80 3.60 -1.12
CA VAL A 117 -1.61 4.35 -1.53
C VAL A 117 -1.28 3.97 -2.96
N MET A 118 -1.07 4.96 -3.80
CA MET A 118 -0.58 4.75 -5.16
C MET A 118 0.85 5.26 -5.24
N ILE A 119 1.76 4.41 -5.70
CA ILE A 119 3.12 4.79 -6.06
C ILE A 119 3.08 5.18 -7.54
N VAL A 120 3.40 6.44 -7.84
CA VAL A 120 3.50 6.90 -9.24
C VAL A 120 4.83 6.43 -9.80
N LYS A 121 4.84 5.86 -11.00
CA LYS A 121 6.08 5.45 -11.66
C LYS A 121 6.89 6.70 -12.04
N ASN A 122 7.96 6.96 -11.29
CA ASN A 122 8.94 7.99 -11.63
C ASN A 122 10.21 7.33 -12.21
N LYS A 123 10.76 7.89 -13.29
CA LYS A 123 11.90 7.30 -14.03
C LYS A 123 13.23 7.50 -13.32
N ASP A 124 13.34 8.52 -12.48
CA ASP A 124 14.58 8.91 -11.77
C ASP A 124 14.61 8.42 -10.32
N ALA A 125 13.71 7.50 -9.96
CA ALA A 125 13.54 7.01 -8.61
C ALA A 125 14.54 5.90 -8.25
N GLU A 126 15.27 6.08 -7.15
CA GLU A 126 16.19 5.10 -6.54
C GLU A 126 15.51 3.80 -6.05
N TYR A 127 14.19 3.71 -6.15
CA TYR A 127 13.37 2.56 -5.77
C TYR A 127 12.74 1.85 -6.98
N LYS A 128 13.17 2.16 -8.19
CA LYS A 128 12.66 1.59 -9.45
C LYS A 128 12.79 0.06 -9.49
N ASP A 129 13.95 -0.49 -9.14
CA ASP A 129 14.19 -1.94 -9.20
C ASP A 129 13.25 -2.71 -8.26
N LEU A 130 13.08 -2.20 -7.04
CA LEU A 130 12.15 -2.73 -6.05
C LEU A 130 10.68 -2.60 -6.50
N TYR A 131 10.37 -1.51 -7.20
CA TYR A 131 9.03 -1.27 -7.73
C TYR A 131 8.71 -2.24 -8.87
N GLU A 132 9.63 -2.46 -9.81
CA GLU A 132 9.43 -3.40 -10.93
C GLU A 132 9.31 -4.84 -10.43
N GLU A 133 10.10 -5.24 -9.43
CA GLU A 133 9.96 -6.55 -8.77
C GLU A 133 8.61 -6.68 -8.05
N CYS A 134 8.12 -5.63 -7.40
CA CYS A 134 6.79 -5.66 -6.78
C CYS A 134 5.67 -5.70 -7.81
N VAL A 135 5.85 -5.09 -8.98
CA VAL A 135 4.86 -5.12 -10.07
C VAL A 135 4.85 -6.47 -10.79
N SER A 136 5.98 -7.18 -10.88
CA SER A 136 6.00 -8.52 -11.49
C SER A 136 5.47 -9.62 -10.56
N GLU A 137 5.56 -9.42 -9.24
CA GLU A 137 4.99 -10.33 -8.23
C GLU A 137 3.49 -10.11 -7.96
N VAL A 138 2.90 -9.01 -8.45
CA VAL A 138 1.49 -8.61 -8.27
C VAL A 138 0.71 -8.84 -9.56
#